data_AF-A0A0D2SKU9-F1
#
_entry.id   AF-A0A0D2SKU9-F1
#
_cell.length_a   1.000
_cell.length_b   1.000
_cell.length_c   1.000
_cell.angle_alpha   90.00
_cell.angle_beta   90.00
_cell.angle_gamma   90.00
#
_symmetry.space_group_name_H-M   'P 1'
#
loop_
_entity.id
_entity.type
_entity.pdbx_description
1 polymer ?
#
loop_
_entity_poly.entity_id
_entity_poly.type
_entity_poly.pdbx_seq_one_letter_code
_entity_poly.pdbx_strand_id
1 'polypeptide(L)'
;MASFSFSAALSRLSLFHLSRKPCISPSSLPFSYISKPHKPKDRTHFRLYSMASSDLKESAANNPGLHTTPDEATKDYIMQQTMFRIKDPKASLDFYSRVLGMSLLKRVDVPELKFTLYFMGYEDVSKAPSDPYGRTVWTFGRAATIELTHNWGTESDPEFKGYHTGNSEPRGFGNKDGL
;
A
#
# COMPACT_ATOMS: atom_id res chain seq x y z
N MET A 1 42.32 -34.83 -2.43
CA MET A 1 41.77 -36.19 -2.42
C MET A 1 42.30 -36.92 -1.20
N ALA A 2 41.44 -37.18 -0.21
CA ALA A 2 41.61 -38.20 0.81
C ALA A 2 40.21 -38.46 1.39
N SER A 3 39.83 -39.73 1.44
CA SER A 3 38.47 -40.22 1.66
C SER A 3 38.33 -40.96 2.99
N PHE A 4 37.08 -41.10 3.43
CA PHE A 4 36.50 -42.08 4.38
C PHE A 4 36.82 -41.91 5.88
N SER A 5 35.99 -42.29 6.86
CA SER A 5 34.55 -42.65 7.01
C SER A 5 34.33 -43.00 8.51
N PHE A 6 33.07 -43.29 8.90
CA PHE A 6 32.52 -43.80 10.17
C PHE A 6 32.18 -42.77 11.26
N SER A 7 31.11 -42.88 12.05
CA SER A 7 29.79 -43.54 11.99
C SER A 7 29.01 -43.11 13.24
N ALA A 8 27.69 -43.02 13.10
CA ALA A 8 26.60 -43.21 14.07
C ALA A 8 26.73 -42.78 15.55
N ALA A 9 25.74 -42.01 16.01
CA ALA A 9 25.11 -42.23 17.31
C ALA A 9 23.60 -41.89 17.25
N LEU A 10 22.77 -42.92 17.49
CA LEU A 10 21.34 -42.81 17.79
C LEU A 10 21.15 -42.11 19.15
N SER A 11 20.08 -41.33 19.31
CA SER A 11 19.36 -41.30 20.60
C SER A 11 17.88 -40.94 20.46
N ARG A 12 17.07 -42.00 20.64
CA ARG A 12 15.82 -42.14 21.41
C ARG A 12 14.68 -41.13 21.26
N LEU A 13 13.55 -41.71 20.83
CA LEU A 13 12.17 -41.26 20.94
C LEU A 13 11.78 -40.82 22.36
N SER A 14 10.85 -39.86 22.41
CA SER A 14 9.93 -39.65 23.54
C SER A 14 8.59 -39.11 23.01
N LEU A 15 7.66 -40.04 22.79
CA LEU A 15 6.22 -39.77 22.62
C LEU A 15 5.61 -39.53 24.01
N PHE A 16 5.07 -38.33 24.25
CA PHE A 16 4.13 -38.12 25.35
C PHE A 16 2.73 -37.90 24.77
N HIS A 17 1.94 -38.97 24.78
CA HIS A 17 0.48 -38.93 24.70
C HIS A 17 -0.06 -39.01 26.13
N LEU A 18 -0.58 -37.90 26.66
CA LEU A 18 -1.44 -37.94 27.84
C LEU A 18 -2.90 -37.87 27.40
N SER A 19 -3.53 -39.04 27.39
CA SER A 19 -4.97 -39.22 27.29
C SER A 19 -5.60 -38.89 28.65
N ARG A 20 -6.52 -37.92 28.70
CA ARG A 20 -7.43 -37.71 29.83
C ARG A 20 -8.81 -38.23 29.45
N LYS A 21 -9.27 -39.29 30.11
CA LYS A 21 -10.66 -39.78 30.09
C LYS A 21 -11.53 -38.89 31.01
N PRO A 22 -12.80 -38.63 30.67
CA PRO A 22 -13.74 -37.91 31.54
C PRO A 22 -14.52 -38.89 32.43
N CYS A 23 -14.68 -38.53 33.71
CA CYS A 23 -15.62 -39.17 34.64
C CYS A 23 -16.92 -38.37 34.70
N ILE A 24 -18.05 -39.07 34.59
CA ILE A 24 -19.42 -38.57 34.71
C ILE A 24 -19.96 -39.02 36.08
N SER A 25 -20.59 -38.10 36.83
CA SER A 25 -21.74 -38.44 37.69
C SER A 25 -22.64 -37.19 37.90
N PRO A 26 -23.94 -37.37 38.19
CA PRO A 26 -24.98 -36.41 37.84
C PRO A 26 -25.51 -35.62 39.04
N SER A 27 -25.93 -34.39 38.82
CA SER A 27 -26.96 -33.76 39.67
C SER A 27 -27.88 -32.86 38.84
N SER A 28 -29.16 -33.04 39.13
CA SER A 28 -30.36 -32.53 38.48
C SER A 28 -30.58 -31.03 38.64
N LEU A 29 -31.08 -30.38 37.60
CA LEU A 29 -32.38 -29.67 37.55
C LEU A 29 -32.55 -29.00 36.15
N PRO A 30 -33.78 -28.97 35.57
CA PRO A 30 -34.00 -28.45 34.24
C PRO A 30 -34.30 -26.95 34.30
N PHE A 31 -33.42 -26.12 33.75
CA PHE A 31 -33.74 -24.72 33.46
C PHE A 31 -33.89 -24.58 31.95
N SER A 32 -35.14 -24.62 31.49
CA SER A 32 -35.50 -24.38 30.10
C SER A 32 -35.31 -22.92 29.75
N TYR A 33 -34.18 -22.58 29.12
CA TYR A 33 -34.02 -21.31 28.40
C TYR A 33 -34.25 -21.53 26.91
N ILE A 34 -35.32 -20.89 26.43
CA ILE A 34 -35.71 -20.77 25.03
C ILE A 34 -34.59 -20.04 24.28
N SER A 35 -33.85 -20.76 23.44
CA SER A 35 -32.94 -20.16 22.45
C SER A 35 -33.78 -19.59 21.30
N LYS A 36 -33.95 -18.26 21.27
CA LYS A 36 -34.43 -17.59 20.05
C LYS A 36 -33.33 -17.72 18.99
N PRO A 37 -33.63 -18.22 17.76
CA PRO A 37 -32.65 -18.20 16.69
C PRO A 37 -32.40 -16.75 16.28
N HIS A 38 -31.18 -16.27 16.50
CA HIS A 38 -30.74 -14.99 15.97
C HIS A 38 -30.55 -15.16 14.46
N LYS A 39 -31.47 -14.61 13.65
CA LYS A 39 -31.30 -14.52 12.20
C LYS A 39 -30.00 -13.75 11.92
N PRO A 40 -29.07 -14.29 11.11
CA PRO A 40 -27.91 -13.52 10.68
C PRO A 40 -28.44 -12.34 9.87
N LYS A 41 -28.14 -11.13 10.34
CA LYS A 41 -28.46 -9.90 9.63
C LYS A 41 -27.52 -9.85 8.42
N ASP A 42 -28.04 -10.31 7.30
CA ASP A 42 -27.38 -10.25 6.01
C ASP A 42 -26.93 -8.79 5.75
N ARG A 43 -25.63 -8.53 5.92
CA ARG A 43 -24.99 -7.25 5.59
C ARG A 43 -24.43 -7.29 4.17
N THR A 44 -24.95 -8.14 3.29
CA THR A 44 -24.68 -8.02 1.86
C THR A 44 -25.66 -7.03 1.24
N HIS A 45 -25.21 -5.78 1.17
CA HIS A 45 -25.32 -4.91 0.01
C HIS A 45 -24.87 -3.52 0.45
N PHE A 46 -23.55 -3.28 0.36
CA PHE A 46 -23.14 -1.93 0.00
C PHE A 46 -23.76 -1.69 -1.37
N ARG A 47 -24.86 -0.93 -1.38
CA ARG A 47 -25.58 -0.56 -2.60
C ARG A 47 -24.62 0.34 -3.38
N LEU A 48 -23.92 -0.24 -4.35
CA LEU A 48 -23.27 0.51 -5.43
C LEU A 48 -24.39 1.28 -6.14
N TYR A 49 -24.70 2.48 -5.66
CA TYR A 49 -25.56 3.35 -6.43
C TYR A 49 -24.77 3.82 -7.63
N SER A 50 -25.19 3.27 -8.77
CA SER A 50 -24.94 3.64 -10.16
C SER A 50 -24.46 5.09 -10.33
N MET A 51 -23.14 5.29 -10.42
CA MET A 51 -22.58 6.38 -11.25
C MET A 51 -22.67 6.03 -12.73
N ALA A 52 -23.04 4.79 -13.08
CA ALA A 52 -23.37 4.43 -14.45
C ALA A 52 -24.71 5.08 -14.82
N SER A 53 -24.67 6.16 -15.60
CA SER A 53 -25.82 6.59 -16.36
C SER A 53 -25.89 5.79 -17.66
N SER A 54 -27.08 5.30 -18.01
CA SER A 54 -27.34 4.76 -19.35
C SER A 54 -27.45 5.85 -20.42
N ASP A 55 -27.27 7.12 -20.06
CA ASP A 55 -27.49 8.24 -20.93
C ASP A 55 -26.31 8.46 -21.88
N LEU A 56 -26.66 8.70 -23.15
CA LEU A 56 -25.78 9.21 -24.20
C LEU A 56 -24.88 10.37 -23.76
N LYS A 57 -25.25 11.12 -22.71
CA LYS A 57 -24.54 12.27 -22.16
C LYS A 57 -23.11 11.95 -21.69
N GLU A 58 -22.80 10.73 -21.27
CA GLU A 58 -21.45 10.34 -20.84
C GLU A 58 -20.51 10.03 -22.03
N SER A 59 -21.03 10.01 -23.26
CA SER A 59 -20.22 9.75 -24.46
C SER A 59 -19.10 10.78 -24.62
N ALA A 60 -17.89 10.29 -24.94
CA ALA A 60 -16.74 11.14 -25.29
C ALA A 60 -17.09 12.18 -26.37
N ALA A 61 -17.95 11.82 -27.33
CA ALA A 61 -18.40 12.71 -28.42
C ALA A 61 -19.13 13.97 -27.93
N ASN A 62 -19.65 13.99 -26.70
CA ASN A 62 -20.38 15.11 -26.13
C ASN A 62 -19.48 16.11 -25.37
N ASN A 63 -18.15 15.99 -25.49
CA ASN A 63 -17.19 16.86 -24.83
C ASN A 63 -16.41 17.69 -25.88
N PRO A 64 -16.92 18.86 -26.29
CA PRO A 64 -16.22 19.73 -27.24
C PRO A 64 -14.78 20.04 -26.78
N GLY A 65 -13.82 19.94 -27.70
CA GLY A 65 -12.39 20.13 -27.41
C GLY A 65 -11.65 18.84 -27.00
N LEU A 66 -12.35 17.72 -26.82
CA LEU A 66 -11.71 16.43 -26.62
C LEU A 66 -11.20 15.86 -27.95
N HIS A 67 -9.92 15.52 -28.01
CA HIS A 67 -9.30 14.82 -29.13
C HIS A 67 -9.17 13.34 -28.79
N THR A 68 -9.59 12.46 -29.70
CA THR A 68 -9.52 10.99 -29.53
C THR A 68 -8.22 10.38 -30.05
N THR A 69 -7.44 11.16 -30.80
CA THR A 69 -6.13 10.78 -31.33
C THR A 69 -5.05 11.67 -30.71
N PRO A 70 -4.10 11.10 -29.96
CA PRO A 70 -2.92 11.83 -29.49
C PRO A 70 -2.07 12.35 -30.66
N ASP A 71 -1.32 13.43 -30.42
CA ASP A 71 -0.28 13.88 -31.35
C ASP A 71 0.86 12.84 -31.41
N GLU A 72 1.38 12.55 -32.61
CA GLU A 72 2.47 11.60 -32.82
C GLU A 72 3.71 11.92 -31.97
N ALA A 73 3.98 13.21 -31.70
CA ALA A 73 5.12 13.63 -30.90
C ALA A 73 4.98 13.27 -29.40
N THR A 74 3.75 13.05 -28.91
CA THR A 74 3.46 12.83 -27.47
C THR A 74 2.72 11.53 -27.19
N LYS A 75 2.50 10.69 -28.21
CA LYS A 75 1.72 9.44 -28.11
C LYS A 75 2.22 8.44 -27.06
N ASP A 76 3.51 8.50 -26.73
CA ASP A 76 4.16 7.59 -25.78
C ASP A 76 4.33 8.22 -24.37
N TYR A 77 3.84 9.44 -24.16
CA TYR A 77 3.91 10.08 -22.84
C TYR A 77 3.00 9.36 -21.83
N ILE A 78 3.46 9.32 -20.58
CA ILE A 78 2.68 8.78 -19.46
C ILE A 78 2.63 9.80 -18.32
N MET A 79 1.51 9.83 -17.59
CA MET A 79 1.45 10.50 -16.29
C MET A 79 2.17 9.61 -15.27
N GLN A 80 3.49 9.81 -15.17
CA GLN A 80 4.39 8.92 -14.43
C GLN A 80 4.18 9.04 -12.92
N GLN A 81 4.09 10.26 -12.40
CA GLN A 81 4.06 10.49 -10.95
C GLN A 81 3.23 11.68 -10.51
N THR A 82 2.74 11.59 -9.27
CA THR A 82 2.29 12.72 -8.46
C THR A 82 3.14 12.78 -7.19
N MET A 83 3.68 13.96 -6.87
CA MET A 83 4.55 14.13 -5.72
C MET A 83 3.81 14.77 -4.54
N PHE A 84 4.02 14.19 -3.35
CA PHE A 84 3.60 14.77 -2.07
C PHE A 84 4.78 14.88 -1.12
N ARG A 85 4.88 16.02 -0.43
CA ARG A 85 5.78 16.15 0.70
C ARG A 85 5.17 15.51 1.93
N ILE A 86 5.96 14.71 2.65
CA ILE A 86 5.54 13.97 3.83
C ILE A 86 6.38 14.34 5.04
N LYS A 87 5.73 14.44 6.21
CA LYS A 87 6.39 14.77 7.48
C LYS A 87 7.20 13.59 8.01
N ASP A 88 6.56 12.41 8.10
CA ASP A 88 7.17 11.20 8.67
C ASP A 88 7.06 10.04 7.67
N PRO A 89 8.19 9.56 7.12
CA PRO A 89 8.20 8.44 6.18
C PRO A 89 7.71 7.14 6.80
N LYS A 90 7.89 6.92 8.10
CA LYS A 90 7.43 5.69 8.74
C LYS A 90 5.90 5.59 8.73
N ALA A 91 5.22 6.67 9.13
CA ALA A 91 3.77 6.74 9.12
C ALA A 91 3.22 6.69 7.68
N SER A 92 3.84 7.42 6.75
CA SER A 92 3.40 7.43 5.35
C SER A 92 3.60 6.08 4.66
N LEU A 93 4.76 5.44 4.80
CA LEU A 93 5.01 4.14 4.17
C LEU A 93 4.07 3.06 4.71
N ASP A 94 3.78 3.04 6.01
CA ASP A 94 2.79 2.11 6.58
C ASP A 94 1.39 2.34 5.96
N PHE A 95 0.95 3.59 5.85
CA PHE A 95 -0.34 3.91 5.24
C PHE A 95 -0.39 3.48 3.76
N TYR A 96 0.56 3.92 2.93
CA TYR A 96 0.53 3.62 1.51
C TYR A 96 0.74 2.14 1.21
N SER A 97 1.54 1.42 2.02
CA SER A 97 1.75 -0.01 1.83
C SER A 97 0.66 -0.88 2.45
N ARG A 98 0.47 -0.82 3.77
CA ARG A 98 -0.44 -1.74 4.49
C ARG A 98 -1.90 -1.38 4.30
N VAL A 99 -2.25 -0.09 4.28
CA VAL A 99 -3.65 0.36 4.20
C VAL A 99 -4.11 0.43 2.75
N LEU A 100 -3.30 1.03 1.88
CA LEU A 100 -3.66 1.20 0.46
C LEU A 100 -3.17 0.07 -0.44
N GLY A 101 -2.23 -0.77 0.01
CA GLY A 101 -1.77 -1.93 -0.77
C GLY A 101 -0.71 -1.60 -1.83
N MET A 102 -0.03 -0.44 -1.74
CA MET A 102 1.03 -0.07 -2.68
C MET A 102 2.37 -0.69 -2.30
N SER A 103 3.23 -0.90 -3.30
CA SER A 103 4.59 -1.37 -3.13
C SER A 103 5.58 -0.21 -3.18
N LEU A 104 6.63 -0.28 -2.37
CA LEU A 104 7.80 0.61 -2.54
C LEU A 104 8.60 0.14 -3.76
N LEU A 105 8.68 0.98 -4.78
CA LEU A 105 9.35 0.69 -6.04
C LEU A 105 10.83 1.06 -5.98
N LYS A 106 11.11 2.26 -5.44
CA LYS A 106 12.46 2.82 -5.32
C LYS A 106 12.54 3.79 -4.15
N ARG A 107 13.69 3.77 -3.46
CA ARG A 107 14.13 4.82 -2.54
C ARG A 107 15.33 5.54 -3.17
N VAL A 108 15.34 6.86 -3.07
CA VAL A 108 16.47 7.70 -3.48
C VAL A 108 16.81 8.65 -2.34
N ASP A 109 18.02 8.53 -1.79
CA ASP A 109 18.53 9.45 -0.79
C ASP A 109 19.39 10.52 -1.49
N VAL A 110 19.19 11.80 -1.13
CA VAL A 110 19.99 12.92 -1.65
C VAL A 110 20.63 13.65 -0.47
N PRO A 111 21.76 13.13 0.07
CA PRO A 111 22.36 13.63 1.30
C PRO A 111 22.78 15.09 1.23
N GLU A 112 23.24 15.55 0.06
CA GLU A 112 23.70 16.92 -0.17
C GLU A 112 22.58 17.93 0.08
N LEU A 113 21.33 17.54 -0.20
CA LEU A 113 20.13 18.37 -0.07
C LEU A 113 19.22 17.95 1.10
N LYS A 114 19.63 16.92 1.86
CA LYS A 114 18.93 16.41 3.06
C LYS A 114 17.46 16.06 2.82
N PHE A 115 17.18 15.33 1.74
CA PHE A 115 15.87 14.72 1.53
C PHE A 115 15.96 13.30 0.98
N THR A 116 14.87 12.56 1.16
CA THR A 116 14.67 11.22 0.60
C THR A 116 13.39 11.19 -0.22
N LEU A 117 13.43 10.51 -1.37
CA LEU A 117 12.28 10.24 -2.22
C LEU A 117 11.89 8.76 -2.10
N TYR A 118 10.60 8.49 -1.90
CA TYR A 118 10.02 7.15 -1.90
C TYR A 118 8.97 7.04 -3.01
N PHE A 119 9.24 6.21 -4.01
CA PHE A 119 8.34 5.98 -5.13
C PHE A 119 7.45 4.78 -4.83
N MET A 120 6.14 5.03 -4.69
CA MET A 120 5.12 4.04 -4.38
C MET A 120 4.26 3.75 -5.62
N GLY A 121 3.86 2.51 -5.84
CA GLY A 121 2.97 2.14 -6.96
C GLY A 121 2.28 0.79 -6.78
N TYR A 122 1.22 0.53 -7.55
CA TYR A 122 0.54 -0.77 -7.59
C TYR A 122 1.24 -1.72 -8.56
N GLU A 123 2.46 -2.14 -8.20
CA GLU A 123 3.29 -2.98 -9.05
C GLU A 123 3.75 -4.24 -8.33
N ASP A 124 3.99 -5.27 -9.14
CA ASP A 124 4.60 -6.53 -8.72
C ASP A 124 6.13 -6.39 -8.68
N VAL A 125 6.66 -6.09 -7.49
CA VAL A 125 8.10 -5.85 -7.28
C VAL A 125 8.97 -7.08 -7.51
N SER A 126 8.39 -8.29 -7.62
CA SER A 126 9.15 -9.51 -7.95
C SER A 126 9.66 -9.52 -9.39
N LYS A 127 9.03 -8.75 -10.28
CA LYS A 127 9.42 -8.59 -11.69
C LYS A 127 10.41 -7.45 -11.91
N ALA A 128 10.65 -6.64 -10.88
CA ALA A 128 11.51 -5.48 -11.00
C ALA A 128 12.99 -5.90 -10.97
N PRO A 129 13.85 -5.30 -11.81
CA PRO A 129 15.28 -5.62 -11.81
C PRO A 129 15.93 -5.44 -10.43
N SER A 130 16.88 -6.30 -10.09
CA SER A 130 17.62 -6.21 -8.82
C SER A 130 18.76 -5.20 -8.89
N ASP A 131 19.31 -4.95 -10.08
CA ASP A 131 20.38 -3.99 -10.25
C ASP A 131 19.86 -2.54 -10.09
N PRO A 132 20.66 -1.63 -9.49
CA PRO A 132 20.18 -0.29 -9.20
C PRO A 132 19.75 0.51 -10.42
N TYR A 133 20.42 0.33 -11.57
CA TYR A 133 20.16 1.09 -12.80
C TYR A 133 18.89 0.61 -13.49
N GLY A 134 18.76 -0.70 -13.70
CA GLY A 134 17.56 -1.34 -14.23
C GLY A 134 16.34 -1.07 -13.35
N ARG A 135 16.51 -1.08 -12.02
CA ARG A 135 15.43 -0.69 -11.10
C ARG A 135 14.96 0.74 -11.30
N THR A 136 15.88 1.67 -11.56
CA THR A 136 15.57 3.07 -11.86
C THR A 136 14.79 3.19 -13.16
N VAL A 137 15.29 2.61 -14.25
CA VAL A 137 14.61 2.63 -15.56
C VAL A 137 13.21 2.00 -15.45
N TRP A 138 13.09 0.87 -14.75
CA TRP A 138 11.83 0.19 -14.54
C TRP A 138 10.84 1.07 -13.76
N THR A 139 11.27 1.68 -12.65
CA THR A 139 10.40 2.51 -11.78
C THR A 139 9.88 3.73 -12.52
N PHE A 140 10.74 4.47 -13.23
CA PHE A 140 10.36 5.68 -13.97
C PHE A 140 9.61 5.40 -15.27
N GLY A 141 9.54 4.13 -15.69
CA GLY A 141 8.66 3.66 -16.75
C GLY A 141 7.29 3.17 -16.26
N ARG A 142 6.92 3.39 -14.98
CA ARG A 142 5.58 3.05 -14.43
C ARG A 142 4.69 4.28 -14.42
N ALA A 143 3.44 4.12 -14.84
CA ALA A 143 2.43 5.17 -14.75
C ALA A 143 1.86 5.27 -13.31
N ALA A 144 1.30 6.42 -12.97
CA ALA A 144 0.51 6.65 -11.77
C ALA A 144 1.22 6.29 -10.43
N THR A 145 2.53 6.52 -10.36
CA THR A 145 3.28 6.40 -9.12
C THR A 145 3.03 7.59 -8.19
N ILE A 146 3.22 7.37 -6.88
CA ILE A 146 3.23 8.43 -5.88
C ILE A 146 4.67 8.61 -5.40
N GLU A 147 5.23 9.80 -5.64
CA GLU A 147 6.52 10.22 -5.10
C GLU A 147 6.29 10.86 -3.72
N LEU A 148 6.82 10.26 -2.67
CA LEU A 148 6.78 10.83 -1.33
C LEU A 148 8.14 11.46 -1.01
N THR A 149 8.18 12.78 -0.92
CA THR A 149 9.38 13.56 -0.59
C THR A 149 9.43 13.83 0.90
N HIS A 150 10.45 13.31 1.58
CA HIS A 150 10.71 13.56 2.99
C HIS A 150 11.92 14.48 3.15
N ASN A 151 11.71 15.68 3.67
CA ASN A 151 12.82 16.55 4.10
C ASN A 151 13.25 16.14 5.51
N TRP A 152 14.54 15.83 5.68
CA TRP A 152 15.04 15.22 6.90
C TRP A 152 14.83 16.10 8.14
N GLY A 153 14.39 15.50 9.25
CA GLY A 153 14.18 16.16 10.53
C GLY A 153 12.78 16.71 10.74
N THR A 154 11.95 16.82 9.69
CA THR A 154 10.57 17.32 9.81
C THR A 154 9.68 16.45 10.71
N GLU A 155 9.96 15.16 10.81
CA GLU A 155 9.30 14.20 11.68
C GLU A 155 9.50 14.48 13.17
N SER A 156 10.64 15.08 13.53
CA SER A 156 11.05 15.32 14.92
C SER A 156 10.97 16.80 15.32
N ASP A 157 10.67 17.69 14.37
CA ASP A 157 10.56 19.12 14.62
C ASP A 157 9.18 19.47 15.22
N PRO A 158 9.11 19.91 16.49
CA PRO A 158 7.86 20.33 17.12
C PRO A 158 7.33 21.65 16.56
N GLU A 159 8.19 22.47 15.95
CA GLU A 159 7.82 23.74 15.33
C GLU A 159 7.35 23.58 13.89
N PHE A 160 7.53 22.39 13.29
CA PHE A 160 7.05 22.10 11.96
C PHE A 160 5.52 22.12 11.90
N LYS A 161 4.95 23.24 11.41
CA LYS A 161 3.50 23.46 11.29
C LYS A 161 2.84 22.71 10.13
N GLY A 162 3.62 21.90 9.39
CA GLY A 162 3.16 21.20 8.19
C GLY A 162 3.60 21.89 6.90
N TYR A 163 3.48 21.16 5.79
CA TYR A 163 3.70 21.73 4.47
C TYR A 163 2.54 22.63 4.07
N HIS A 164 2.85 23.65 3.26
CA HIS A 164 1.83 24.52 2.70
C HIS A 164 0.89 23.71 1.80
N THR A 165 -0.39 23.68 2.14
CA THR A 165 -1.40 22.90 1.40
C THR A 165 -2.08 23.72 0.30
N GLY A 166 -1.75 25.01 0.20
CA GLY A 166 -2.38 25.93 -0.76
C GLY A 166 -3.81 26.33 -0.39
N ASN A 167 -4.38 25.76 0.67
CA ASN A 167 -5.72 26.07 1.18
C ASN A 167 -5.75 27.25 2.16
N SER A 168 -4.58 27.76 2.54
CA SER A 168 -4.36 28.94 3.37
C SER A 168 -3.41 29.92 2.67
N GLU A 169 -3.39 31.19 3.09
CA GLU A 169 -2.66 32.24 2.36
C GLU A 169 -1.12 32.08 2.40
N PRO A 170 -0.43 32.36 1.27
CA PRO A 170 -0.94 32.62 -0.08
C PRO A 170 -1.42 31.33 -0.75
N ARG A 171 -2.61 31.36 -1.34
CA ARG A 171 -3.22 30.16 -1.96
C ARG A 171 -2.43 29.68 -3.17
N GLY A 172 -2.42 28.36 -3.40
CA GLY A 172 -1.79 27.72 -4.57
C GLY A 172 -0.80 26.59 -4.24
N PHE A 173 -0.44 25.81 -5.27
CA PHE A 173 0.62 24.79 -5.22
C PHE A 173 1.96 25.40 -5.67
N GLY A 174 3.00 25.35 -4.83
CA GLY A 174 4.34 25.83 -5.18
C GLY A 174 5.16 26.34 -3.99
N ASN A 175 6.47 26.53 -4.19
CA ASN A 175 7.33 27.21 -3.22
C ASN A 175 7.01 28.71 -3.23
N LYS A 176 7.06 29.36 -2.05
CA LYS A 176 6.78 30.81 -1.89
C LYS A 176 7.90 31.71 -2.43
N ASP A 177 8.99 31.14 -2.92
CA ASP A 177 10.12 31.88 -3.44
C ASP A 177 9.86 32.16 -4.92
N GLY A 178 9.18 33.28 -5.16
CA GLY A 178 9.06 33.85 -6.49
C GLY A 178 10.45 34.11 -7.07
N LEU A 179 10.69 33.52 -8.25
CA LEU A 179 11.53 34.12 -9.28
C LEU A 179 10.68 35.15 -10.03
#